data_AF-A0A350UG76-F1
#
_entry.id   AF-A0A350UG76-F1
#
_cell.length_a   1.000
_cell.length_b   1.000
_cell.length_c   1.000
_cell.angle_alpha   90.00
_cell.angle_beta   90.00
_cell.angle_gamma   90.00
#
_symmetry.space_group_name_H-M   'P 1'
#
loop_
_entity.id
_entity.type
_entity.pdbx_description
1 polymer ?
#
loop_
_entity_poly.entity_id
_entity_poly.type
_entity_poly.pdbx_seq_one_letter_code
_entity_poly.pdbx_strand_id
1 'polypeptide(L)'
;MASGRGRIEVHRLCALRKCLRPGATLLAHSEACEVQAFETASAIGFRFHLEMASPGLEELIRNCGSEIGTGRYEQSPEVLRAGESAYGEAARHMLYRLLDSILARVAAARR
;
A
#
# COMPACT_ATOMS: atom_id res chain seq x y z
N MET A 1 10.03 -48.79 5.01
CA MET A 1 8.64 -48.44 5.38
C MET A 1 8.65 -47.02 5.95
N ALA A 2 7.75 -46.17 5.44
CA ALA A 2 7.40 -44.78 5.82
C ALA A 2 8.55 -43.77 6.07
N SER A 3 8.86 -42.85 5.13
CA SER A 3 8.08 -41.66 4.72
C SER A 3 7.98 -40.59 5.81
N GLY A 4 8.61 -39.44 5.55
CA GLY A 4 8.46 -38.24 6.38
C GLY A 4 9.18 -37.04 5.77
N ARG A 5 8.79 -36.64 4.55
CA ARG A 5 9.15 -35.34 3.97
C ARG A 5 8.67 -34.26 4.94
N GLY A 6 9.60 -33.67 5.69
CA GLY A 6 9.35 -32.55 6.59
C GLY A 6 8.79 -31.38 5.80
N ARG A 7 7.47 -31.19 5.93
CA ARG A 7 6.74 -30.07 5.35
C ARG A 7 7.30 -28.77 5.91
N ILE A 8 7.67 -27.90 4.99
CA ILE A 8 7.86 -26.46 5.09
C ILE A 8 7.04 -25.85 6.25
N GLU A 9 7.69 -25.46 7.34
CA GLU A 9 7.12 -24.51 8.32
C GLU A 9 7.59 -23.09 7.99
N VAL A 10 7.07 -22.53 6.89
CA VAL A 10 7.13 -21.08 6.62
C VAL A 10 5.99 -20.45 7.40
N HIS A 11 6.10 -20.38 8.72
CA HIS A 11 5.06 -19.80 9.57
C HIS A 11 5.57 -18.88 10.67
N ARG A 12 6.83 -18.44 10.64
CA ARG A 12 7.41 -17.63 11.73
C ARG A 12 8.09 -16.31 11.38
N LEU A 13 7.78 -15.70 10.23
CA LEU A 13 8.24 -14.34 9.89
C LEU A 13 7.15 -13.51 9.18
N CYS A 14 5.91 -13.56 9.69
CA CYS A 14 4.74 -12.97 9.02
C CYS A 14 4.26 -11.63 9.62
N ALA A 15 5.07 -10.93 10.40
CA ALA A 15 4.63 -9.67 11.01
C ALA A 15 4.75 -8.45 10.09
N LEU A 16 5.61 -8.48 9.06
CA LEU A 16 5.83 -7.32 8.16
C LEU A 16 5.90 -7.66 6.65
N ARG A 17 5.78 -8.93 6.27
CA ARG A 17 5.69 -9.40 4.86
C ARG A 17 4.31 -10.01 4.63
N LYS A 18 3.34 -9.23 4.16
CA LYS A 18 2.09 -9.82 3.64
C LYS A 18 2.40 -10.45 2.29
N CYS A 19 2.51 -11.78 2.26
CA CYS A 19 2.66 -12.53 1.03
C CYS A 19 1.56 -12.16 0.03
N LEU A 20 1.93 -12.04 -1.25
CA LEU A 20 0.97 -11.81 -2.31
C LEU A 20 -0.05 -12.95 -2.34
N ARG A 21 -1.35 -12.61 -2.39
CA ARG A 21 -2.41 -13.62 -2.44
C ARG A 21 -2.26 -14.47 -3.73
N PRO A 22 -2.46 -15.80 -3.67
CA PRO A 22 -2.50 -16.61 -4.89
C PRO A 22 -3.53 -16.07 -5.89
N GLY A 23 -3.13 -15.95 -7.16
CA GLY A 23 -3.97 -15.37 -8.21
C GLY A 23 -4.06 -13.84 -8.19
N ALA A 24 -3.31 -13.16 -7.33
CA ALA A 24 -3.11 -11.72 -7.42
C ALA A 24 -1.87 -11.39 -8.26
N THR A 25 -1.97 -10.31 -9.03
CA THR A 25 -0.86 -9.72 -9.78
C THR A 25 -0.21 -8.63 -8.93
N LEU A 26 1.11 -8.70 -8.74
CA LEU A 26 1.86 -7.63 -8.09
C LEU A 26 1.94 -6.40 -9.01
N LEU A 27 1.62 -5.22 -8.48
CA LEU A 27 1.65 -3.96 -9.22
C LEU A 27 2.76 -3.01 -8.76
N ALA A 28 3.11 -3.04 -7.48
CA ALA A 28 4.15 -2.17 -6.93
C ALA A 28 4.83 -2.80 -5.71
N HIS A 29 6.11 -2.47 -5.52
CA HIS A 29 6.91 -2.83 -4.36
C HIS A 29 7.84 -1.68 -3.96
N SER A 30 8.48 -1.80 -2.80
CA SER A 30 9.47 -0.85 -2.27
C SER A 30 10.54 -1.62 -1.47
N GLU A 31 11.64 -0.98 -1.09
CA GLU A 31 12.65 -1.61 -0.21
C GLU A 31 12.05 -2.03 1.14
N ALA A 32 11.15 -1.22 1.71
CA ALA A 32 10.52 -1.47 3.00
C ALA A 32 9.37 -2.49 2.96
N CYS A 33 8.77 -2.73 1.79
CA CYS A 33 7.59 -3.57 1.64
C CYS A 33 7.49 -4.15 0.22
N GLU A 34 7.46 -5.48 0.13
CA GLU A 34 7.44 -6.21 -1.14
C GLU A 34 6.10 -6.15 -1.88
N VAL A 35 5.00 -5.93 -1.15
CA VAL A 35 3.65 -5.87 -1.74
C VAL A 35 3.01 -4.54 -1.37
N GLN A 36 3.33 -3.51 -2.15
CA GLN A 36 2.76 -2.16 -2.00
C GLN A 36 1.41 -2.04 -2.71
N ALA A 37 1.26 -2.67 -3.87
CA ALA A 37 0.00 -2.73 -4.59
C ALA A 37 -0.18 -4.07 -5.31
N PHE A 38 -1.42 -4.54 -5.41
CA PHE A 38 -1.77 -5.75 -6.15
C PHE A 38 -3.18 -5.66 -6.76
N GLU A 39 -3.41 -6.43 -7.81
CA GLU A 39 -4.72 -6.62 -8.42
C GLU A 39 -5.16 -8.08 -8.33
N THR A 40 -6.46 -8.29 -8.16
CA THR A 40 -7.14 -9.59 -8.25
C THR A 40 -8.24 -9.49 -9.31
N ALA A 41 -8.93 -10.59 -9.58
CA ALA A 41 -10.05 -10.60 -10.53
C ALA A 41 -11.14 -9.55 -10.23
N SER A 42 -11.33 -9.15 -8.97
CA SER A 42 -12.43 -8.25 -8.56
C SER A 42 -12.01 -7.01 -7.77
N ALA A 43 -10.73 -6.87 -7.45
CA ALA A 43 -10.27 -5.78 -6.58
C ALA A 43 -8.82 -5.40 -6.84
N ILE A 44 -8.52 -4.12 -6.63
CA ILE A 44 -7.16 -3.60 -6.50
C ILE A 44 -6.93 -3.18 -5.04
N GLY A 45 -5.75 -3.49 -4.51
CA GLY A 45 -5.38 -3.17 -3.13
C GLY A 45 -4.09 -2.35 -3.07
N PHE A 46 -4.07 -1.37 -2.17
CA PHE A 46 -2.92 -0.50 -1.89
C PHE A 46 -2.53 -0.54 -0.42
N ARG A 47 -1.22 -0.41 -0.15
CA ARG A 47 -0.68 -0.18 1.19
C ARG A 47 -0.39 1.29 1.46
N PHE A 48 -0.23 2.09 0.41
CA PHE A 48 0.00 3.53 0.47
C PHE A 48 -1.29 4.32 0.25
N HIS A 49 -1.25 5.61 0.59
CA HIS A 49 -2.39 6.52 0.57
C HIS A 49 -2.21 7.60 -0.51
N LEU A 50 -2.85 7.41 -1.67
CA LEU A 50 -2.85 8.43 -2.74
C LEU A 50 -3.84 9.56 -2.45
N GLU A 51 -4.81 9.30 -1.59
CA GLU A 51 -5.87 10.21 -1.19
C GLU A 51 -5.42 11.24 -0.15
N MET A 52 -4.24 11.04 0.46
CA MET A 52 -3.77 11.90 1.55
C MET A 52 -3.70 13.36 1.09
N ALA A 53 -4.25 14.25 1.92
CA ALA A 53 -4.29 15.69 1.71
C ALA A 53 -3.92 16.40 3.02
N SER A 54 -3.50 17.67 2.93
CA SER A 54 -3.00 18.42 4.08
C SER A 54 -3.89 18.33 5.33
N PRO A 55 -5.24 18.49 5.26
CA PRO A 55 -6.08 18.37 6.44
C PRO A 55 -6.01 16.99 7.12
N GLY A 56 -6.02 15.91 6.33
CA GLY A 56 -5.90 14.55 6.85
C GLY A 56 -4.50 14.25 7.38
N LEU A 57 -3.47 14.80 6.76
CA LEU A 57 -2.09 14.68 7.24
C LEU A 57 -1.90 15.39 8.58
N GLU A 58 -2.43 16.60 8.73
CA GLU A 58 -2.35 17.33 10.00
C GLU A 58 -3.11 16.61 11.12
N GLU A 59 -4.24 15.98 10.80
CA GLU A 59 -4.95 15.15 11.77
C GLU A 59 -4.13 13.92 12.18
N LEU A 60 -3.47 13.24 11.23
CA LEU A 60 -2.56 12.14 11.50
C LEU A 60 -1.39 12.57 12.39
N ILE A 61 -0.74 13.70 12.08
CA ILE A 61 0.36 14.23 12.87
C ILE A 61 -0.13 14.64 14.27
N ARG A 62 -1.29 15.28 14.38
CA ARG A 62 -1.86 15.68 15.68
C ARG A 62 -2.12 14.46 16.57
N ASN A 63 -2.69 13.40 16.01
CA ASN A 63 -3.14 12.25 16.78
C ASN A 63 -2.02 11.24 17.06
N CYS A 64 -1.02 11.15 16.17
CA CYS A 64 0.00 10.09 16.21
C CYS A 64 1.44 10.64 16.17
N GLY A 65 1.65 11.96 16.14
CA GLY A 65 2.97 12.57 15.93
C GLY A 65 4.03 12.17 16.96
N SER A 66 3.63 11.86 18.20
CA SER A 66 4.53 11.35 19.24
C SER A 66 5.06 9.95 18.97
N GLU A 67 4.44 9.20 18.05
CA GLU A 67 4.81 7.83 17.67
C GLU A 67 5.56 7.78 16.33
N ILE A 68 5.75 8.92 15.67
CA ILE A 68 6.35 9.02 14.33
C ILE A 68 7.84 9.38 14.42
N GLY A 69 8.70 8.68 13.67
CA GLY A 69 10.07 9.11 13.38
C GLY A 69 11.17 8.30 14.07
N THR A 70 10.86 7.11 14.57
CA THR A 70 11.82 6.24 15.26
C THR A 70 12.35 5.11 14.38
N GLY A 71 11.63 4.78 13.30
CA GLY A 71 11.97 3.73 12.35
C GLY A 71 12.81 4.19 11.15
N ARG A 72 13.55 3.24 10.53
CA ARG A 72 14.41 3.48 9.34
C ARG A 72 13.68 4.14 8.16
N TYR A 73 12.39 3.85 7.99
CA TYR A 73 11.55 4.39 6.90
C TYR A 73 10.47 5.35 7.41
N GLU A 74 10.56 5.77 8.68
CA GLU A 74 9.65 6.75 9.25
C GLU A 74 10.18 8.16 9.03
N GLN A 75 9.30 9.05 8.56
CA GLN A 75 9.62 10.44 8.29
C GLN A 75 9.10 11.32 9.43
N SER A 76 9.86 12.35 9.80
CA SER A 76 9.37 13.31 10.80
C SER A 76 8.14 14.08 10.28
N PRO A 77 7.32 14.66 11.17
CA PRO A 77 6.19 15.51 10.77
C PRO A 77 6.56 16.61 9.76
N GLU A 78 7.73 17.23 9.89
CA GLU A 78 8.22 18.27 8.98
C GLU A 78 8.46 17.70 7.58
N VAL A 79 9.09 16.52 7.50
CA VAL A 79 9.34 15.84 6.23
C VAL A 79 8.04 15.39 5.58
N LEU A 80 7.07 14.90 6.36
CA LEU A 80 5.75 14.52 5.86
C LEU A 80 5.02 15.71 5.22
N ARG A 81 5.02 16.88 5.89
CA ARG A 81 4.43 18.11 5.35
C ARG A 81 5.12 18.57 4.06
N ALA A 82 6.45 18.55 4.04
CA ALA A 82 7.20 18.89 2.83
C ALA A 82 6.88 17.93 1.68
N GLY A 83 6.73 16.63 1.97
CA GLY A 83 6.33 15.62 1.00
C GLY A 83 4.91 15.84 0.46
N GLU A 84 3.95 16.19 1.32
CA GLU A 84 2.58 16.51 0.89
C GLU A 84 2.56 17.74 -0.02
N SER A 85 3.29 18.80 0.35
CA SER A 85 3.42 20.00 -0.47
C SER A 85 4.10 19.73 -1.82
N ALA A 86 5.06 18.82 -1.89
CA ALA A 86 5.81 18.53 -3.10
C ALA A 86 5.10 17.55 -4.04
N TYR A 87 4.40 16.55 -3.49
CA TYR A 87 3.94 15.39 -4.25
C TYR A 87 2.44 15.07 -4.09
N GLY A 88 1.76 15.69 -3.11
CA GLY A 88 0.38 15.36 -2.79
C GLY A 88 -0.56 15.53 -3.97
N GLU A 89 -0.42 16.61 -4.73
CA GLU A 89 -1.29 16.87 -5.88
C GLU A 89 -1.11 15.80 -6.97
N ALA A 90 0.14 15.44 -7.27
CA ALA A 90 0.44 14.38 -8.23
C ALA A 90 -0.12 13.02 -7.78
N ALA A 91 -0.03 12.70 -6.48
CA ALA A 91 -0.60 11.47 -5.92
C ALA A 91 -2.12 11.42 -6.08
N ARG A 92 -2.82 12.52 -5.78
CA ARG A 92 -4.28 12.61 -5.93
C ARG A 92 -4.71 12.58 -7.40
N HIS A 93 -3.96 13.21 -8.31
CA HIS A 93 -4.19 13.06 -9.74
C HIS A 93 -4.05 11.62 -10.22
N MET A 94 -3.08 10.88 -9.68
CA MET A 94 -2.94 9.45 -9.97
C MET A 94 -4.14 8.64 -9.48
N LEU A 95 -4.67 8.96 -8.28
CA LEU A 95 -5.89 8.35 -7.77
C LEU A 95 -7.07 8.57 -8.71
N TYR A 96 -7.30 9.80 -9.17
CA TYR A 96 -8.41 10.08 -10.09
C TYR A 96 -8.28 9.31 -11.40
N ARG A 97 -7.09 9.28 -12.00
CA ARG A 97 -6.84 8.48 -13.22
C ARG A 97 -7.09 6.99 -13.01
N LEU A 98 -6.74 6.48 -11.83
CA LEU A 98 -7.00 5.08 -11.47
C LEU A 98 -8.51 4.83 -11.37
N LEU A 99 -9.25 5.69 -10.68
CA LEU A 99 -10.70 5.57 -10.52
C LEU A 99 -11.43 5.64 -11.87
N ASP A 100 -11.01 6.54 -12.75
CA ASP A 100 -11.53 6.62 -14.13
C ASP A 100 -11.29 5.32 -14.90
N SER A 101 -10.09 4.75 -14.76
CA SER A 101 -9.74 3.48 -15.40
C SER A 101 -10.57 2.31 -14.88
N ILE A 102 -10.84 2.27 -13.56
CA ILE A 102 -11.71 1.27 -12.94
C ILE A 102 -13.14 1.44 -13.46
N LEU A 103 -13.66 2.67 -13.51
CA LEU A 103 -15.02 2.95 -13.99
C LEU A 103 -15.19 2.50 -15.45
N ALA A 104 -14.21 2.81 -16.31
CA ALA A 104 -14.22 2.39 -17.71
C ALA A 104 -14.24 0.85 -17.84
N ARG A 105 -13.45 0.13 -17.04
CA ARG A 105 -13.43 -1.34 -17.02
C ARG A 105 -14.75 -1.94 -16.53
N VAL A 106 -15.33 -1.37 -15.47
CA VAL A 106 -16.64 -1.80 -14.95
C VAL A 106 -17.74 -1.59 -15.99
N ALA A 107 -17.74 -0.46 -16.68
CA ALA A 107 -18.71 -0.18 -17.75
C ALA A 107 -18.55 -1.15 -18.94
N ALA A 108 -17.32 -1.52 -19.29
CA ALA A 108 -17.06 -2.48 -20.36
C ALA A 108 -17.47 -3.91 -20.00
N ALA A 109 -17.26 -4.33 -18.75
CA ALA A 109 -17.61 -5.68 -18.29
C ALA A 109 -19.13 -5.92 -18.11
N ARG A 110 -19.93 -4.85 -18.14
CA ARG A 110 -21.40 -4.91 -18.06
C ARG A 110 -22.08 -5.00 -19.44
N ARG A 111 -21.32 -4.88 -20.52
CA ARG A 111 -21.79 -5.06 -21.90
C ARG A 111 -21.55 -6.50 -22.33
#